data_AF-A0A932T077-F1
#
_entry.id   AF-A0A932T077-F1
#
_cell.length_a   1.000
_cell.length_b   1.000
_cell.length_c   1.000
_cell.angle_alpha   90.00
_cell.angle_beta   90.00
_cell.angle_gamma   90.00
#
_symmetry.space_group_name_H-M   'P 1'
#
loop_
_entity.id
_entity.type
_entity.pdbx_description
1 polymer ?
#
loop_
_entity_poly.entity_id
_entity_poly.type
_entity_poly.pdbx_seq_one_letter_code
_entity_poly.pdbx_strand_id
1 'polypeptide(L)' 'MTEALREEQRKEVFRALVELQDGGCAAEQSRIWVAAQFCINVREMQEVEREGITKQWPPL' A
#
# COMPACT_ATOMS: atom_id res chain seq x y z
N MET A 1 -1.45 -21.18 -0.60
CA MET A 1 -0.21 -20.57 -1.13
C MET A 1 -0.56 -19.13 -1.41
N THR A 2 -0.10 -18.20 -0.57
CA THR A 2 -0.32 -16.77 -0.80
C THR A 2 0.57 -16.38 -1.97
N GLU A 3 -0.02 -16.15 -3.14
CA GLU A 3 0.70 -15.61 -4.29
C GLU A 3 1.28 -14.27 -3.85
N ALA A 4 2.59 -14.23 -3.59
CA ALA A 4 3.26 -12.99 -3.25
C ALA A 4 2.98 -11.99 -4.39
N LEU A 5 2.29 -10.89 -4.07
CA LEU A 5 2.05 -9.79 -5.01
C LEU A 5 3.34 -9.51 -5.78
N ARG A 6 3.27 -9.26 -7.08
CA ARG A 6 4.48 -8.83 -7.80
C ARG A 6 4.94 -7.48 -7.24
N GLU A 7 6.23 -7.17 -7.35
CA GLU A 7 6.74 -5.89 -6.86
C GLU A 7 5.98 -4.70 -7.48
N GLU A 8 5.61 -4.80 -8.75
CA GLU A 8 4.78 -3.81 -9.45
C GLU A 8 3.41 -3.61 -8.79
N GLN A 9 2.75 -4.69 -8.37
CA GLN A 9 1.49 -4.61 -7.64
C GLN A 9 1.67 -3.98 -6.26
N ARG A 10 2.76 -4.31 -5.54
CA ARG A 10 3.06 -3.66 -4.25
C ARG A 10 3.34 -2.17 -4.41
N LYS A 11 4.03 -1.76 -5.48
CA LYS A 11 4.23 -0.34 -5.82
C LYS A 11 2.90 0.35 -6.11
N GLU A 12 1.99 -0.29 -6.82
CA GLU A 12 0.65 0.25 -7.10
C GLU A 12 -0.19 0.40 -5.83
N VAL A 13 -0.18 -0.61 -4.97
CA VAL A 13 -0.80 -0.57 -3.63
C VAL A 13 -0.23 0.58 -2.80
N PHE A 14 1.09 0.73 -2.76
CA PHE A 14 1.76 1.80 -2.02
C PHE A 14 1.42 3.19 -2.59
N ARG A 15 1.38 3.32 -3.92
CA ARG A 15 1.00 4.58 -4.58
C ARG A 15 -0.43 4.97 -4.21
N ALA A 16 -1.39 4.04 -4.29
CA ALA A 16 -2.78 4.31 -3.92
C ALA A 16 -2.91 4.73 -2.44
N LEU A 17 -2.09 4.17 -1.56
CA LEU A 17 -2.00 4.60 -0.16
C LEU A 17 -1.54 6.05 -0.04
N VAL A 18 -0.45 6.42 -0.72
CA VAL A 18 0.09 7.79 -0.70
C VAL A 18 -0.92 8.77 -1.27
N GLU A 19 -1.57 8.44 -2.39
CA GLU A 19 -2.58 9.31 -3.02
C GLU A 19 -3.78 9.59 -2.08
N LEU A 20 -4.23 8.60 -1.31
CA LEU A 20 -5.28 8.80 -0.30
C LEU A 20 -4.82 9.66 0.88
N GLN A 21 -3.59 9.44 1.36
CA GLN A 21 -3.03 10.20 2.48
C GLN A 21 -2.75 11.65 2.10
N ASP A 22 -2.23 11.90 0.88
CA ASP A 22 -2.01 13.23 0.33
C ASP A 22 -3.34 14.00 0.15
N GLY A 23 -4.42 13.28 -0.16
CA GLY A 23 -5.79 13.80 -0.15
C GLY A 23 -6.36 14.11 1.24
N GLY A 24 -5.60 13.95 2.33
CA GLY A 24 -6.01 14.25 3.70
C GLY A 24 -6.69 13.10 4.45
N CYS A 25 -6.69 11.88 3.90
CA CYS A 25 -7.22 10.71 4.59
C CYS A 25 -6.24 10.22 5.67
N ALA A 26 -6.75 9.85 6.85
CA ALA A 26 -5.91 9.32 7.91
C ALA A 26 -5.21 8.01 7.48
N ALA A 27 -3.96 7.79 7.91
CA ALA A 27 -3.17 6.63 7.49
C ALA A 27 -3.84 5.28 7.84
N GLU A 28 -4.49 5.15 8.99
CA GLU A 28 -5.25 3.95 9.36
C GLU A 28 -6.44 3.71 8.42
N GLN A 29 -7.24 4.75 8.15
CA GLN A 29 -8.41 4.65 7.28
C GLN A 29 -8.00 4.32 5.84
N SER A 30 -6.93 4.99 5.35
CA SER A 30 -6.35 4.77 4.02
C SER A 30 -5.88 3.34 3.86
N ARG A 31 -5.19 2.76 4.87
CA ARG A 31 -4.75 1.36 4.83
C ARG A 31 -5.91 0.37 4.69
N ILE A 32 -7.00 0.59 5.42
CA ILE A 32 -8.18 -0.29 5.32
C ILE A 32 -8.81 -0.20 3.93
N TRP A 33 -8.93 1.02 3.38
CA TRP A 33 -9.52 1.24 2.07
C TRP A 33 -8.68 0.64 0.94
N VAL A 34 -7.37 0.87 0.95
CA VAL A 34 -6.45 0.28 -0.04
C VAL A 34 -6.42 -1.24 0.10
N ALA A 35 -6.36 -1.77 1.32
CA ALA A 35 -6.38 -3.22 1.52
C ALA A 35 -7.64 -3.87 0.91
N ALA A 36 -8.81 -3.24 1.13
CA ALA A 36 -10.06 -3.68 0.52
C ALA A 36 -10.05 -3.55 -1.01
N GLN A 37 -9.51 -2.45 -1.57
CA GLN A 37 -9.44 -2.23 -3.02
C GLN A 37 -8.58 -3.27 -3.74
N PHE A 38 -7.48 -3.71 -3.11
CA PHE A 38 -6.56 -4.68 -3.69
C PHE A 38 -6.81 -6.12 -3.23
N CYS A 39 -7.88 -6.37 -2.48
CA CYS A 39 -8.22 -7.69 -1.91
C CYS A 39 -7.08 -8.31 -1.07
N ILE A 40 -6.31 -7.48 -0.38
CA ILE A 40 -5.22 -7.90 0.52
C ILE A 40 -5.62 -7.67 1.97
N ASN A 41 -4.96 -8.35 2.89
CA ASN A 41 -5.22 -8.10 4.30
C ASN A 41 -4.45 -6.87 4.82
N VAL A 42 -4.89 -6.31 5.94
CA VAL A 42 -4.26 -5.11 6.54
C VAL A 42 -2.80 -5.34 6.95
N ARG A 43 -2.44 -6.58 7.30
CA ARG A 43 -1.05 -6.93 7.64
C ARG A 43 -0.16 -6.88 6.40
N GLU A 44 -0.62 -7.43 5.27
CA GLU A 44 0.06 -7.30 3.98
C GLU A 44 0.20 -5.83 3.56
N MET A 45 -0.85 -5.03 3.78
CA MET A 45 -0.80 -3.58 3.52
C MET A 45 0.28 -2.88 4.35
N GLN A 46 0.43 -3.24 5.64
CA GLN A 46 1.49 -2.70 6.49
C GLN A 46 2.89 -3.15 6.05
N GLU A 47 3.03 -4.36 5.50
CA GLU A 47 4.30 -4.83 4.95
C GLU A 47 4.66 -4.05 3.68
N VAL A 48 3.68 -3.80 2.81
CA VAL A 48 3.84 -2.95 1.61
C VAL A 48 4.20 -1.51 2.01
N GLU A 49 3.55 -0.94 3.02
CA GLU A 49 3.86 0.40 3.54
C GLU A 49 5.31 0.50 4.02
N ARG A 50 5.77 -0.47 4.83
CA ARG A 50 7.17 -0.52 5.29
C ARG A 50 8.16 -0.71 4.15
N GLU A 51 7.84 -1.59 3.20
CA GLU A 51 8.67 -1.83 2.02
C GLU A 51 8.77 -0.56 1.17
N GLY A 52 7.65 0.12 0.90
CA GLY A 52 7.61 1.34 0.11
C GLY A 52 8.40 2.49 0.73
N ILE A 53 8.33 2.66 2.05
CA ILE A 53 9.18 3.63 2.77
C ILE A 53 10.66 3.26 2.66
N THR A 54 10.99 1.97 2.86
CA THR A 54 12.38 1.48 2.81
C THR A 54 12.99 1.60 1.41
N LYS A 55 12.20 1.29 0.38
CA LYS A 55 12.61 1.33 -1.03
C LYS A 55 12.36 2.69 -1.69
N GLN A 56 11.87 3.68 -0.95
CA GLN A 56 11.56 5.04 -1.42
C GLN A 56 10.64 5.02 -2.66
N TRP A 57 9.54 4.29 -2.55
CA TRP A 57 8.49 4.30 -3.57
C TRP A 57 7.51 5.45 -3.35
N PRO A 58 6.80 5.89 -4.41
CA PRO A 58 7.23 5.77 -5.81
C PRO A 58 8.51 6.61 -6.04
N PRO A 59 9.45 6.19 -6.91
CA PRO A 59 10.56 7.05 -7.26
C PRO A 59 9.98 8.32 -7.93
N LEU A 60 10.25 9.48 -7.33
CA LEU A 60 9.92 10.81 -7.88
C LEU A 60 10.61 11.03 -9.23
#